data_AF-A0A820JKK6-F1
#
_entry.id   AF-A0A820JKK6-F1
#
_cell.length_a   1.000
_cell.length_b   1.000
_cell.length_c   1.000
_cell.angle_alpha   90.00
_cell.angle_beta   90.00
_cell.angle_gamma   90.00
#
_symmetry.space_group_name_H-M   'P 1'
#
loop_
_entity.id
_entity.type
_entity.pdbx_description
1 polymer ?
#
loop_
_entity_poly.entity_id
_entity_poly.type
_entity_poly.pdbx_seq_one_letter_code
_entity_poly.pdbx_strand_id
1 'polypeptide(L)'
;MGQGMSEVASGVYVTSALVARQSKVLDEFGITHVISIQAKPINPFAHREYLLIPAKDHVSQDLLQFAGQCNDFIHSARLNQGKVLIHW
;
A
#
# COMPACT_ATOMS: atom_id res chain seq x y z
N MET A 1 4.51 -7.59 -15.24
CA MET A 1 4.51 -6.96 -13.90
C MET A 1 5.70 -7.50 -13.13
N GLY A 2 6.43 -6.66 -12.39
CA GLY A 2 7.59 -7.08 -11.59
C GLY A 2 7.19 -8.09 -10.52
N GLN A 3 8.02 -9.10 -10.28
CA GLN A 3 7.73 -10.20 -9.35
C GLN A 3 8.15 -9.92 -7.89
N GLY A 4 8.68 -8.73 -7.60
CA GLY A 4 9.32 -8.43 -6.33
C GLY A 4 8.70 -7.25 -5.57
N MET A 5 9.12 -7.11 -4.32
CA MET A 5 8.96 -5.91 -3.53
C MET A 5 10.04 -4.89 -3.92
N SER A 6 9.69 -3.62 -4.08
CA SER A 6 10.67 -2.56 -4.35
C SER A 6 10.57 -1.48 -3.29
N GLU A 7 11.67 -1.22 -2.57
CA GLU A 7 11.77 -0.08 -1.66
C GLU A 7 12.03 1.19 -2.46
N VAL A 8 11.09 2.13 -2.45
CA VAL A 8 11.17 3.39 -3.22
C VAL A 8 11.64 4.55 -2.34
N ALA A 9 11.47 4.42 -1.02
CA ALA A 9 12.01 5.30 0.00
C ALA A 9 12.13 4.50 1.30
N SER A 10 12.90 4.99 2.27
CA SER A 10 13.10 4.31 3.56
C SER A 10 11.75 3.98 4.23
N GLY A 11 11.46 2.68 4.33
CA GLY A 11 10.23 2.14 4.91
C GLY A 11 8.99 2.23 4.02
N VAL A 12 9.15 2.52 2.72
CA VAL A 12 8.06 2.63 1.75
C VAL A 12 8.33 1.70 0.56
N TYR A 13 7.40 0.79 0.34
CA TYR A 13 7.52 -0.27 -0.65
C TYR A 13 6.41 -0.19 -1.69
N VAL A 14 6.71 -0.68 -2.89
CA VAL A 14 5.77 -0.81 -3.99
C VAL A 14 5.82 -2.25 -4.51
N THR A 15 4.64 -2.85 -4.79
CA THR A 15 4.55 -4.17 -5.41
C THR A 15 3.22 -4.37 -6.15
N SER A 16 3.04 -5.57 -6.75
CA SER A 16 1.79 -5.96 -7.41
C SER A 16 0.74 -6.49 -6.43
N ALA A 17 -0.54 -6.42 -6.80
CA ALA A 17 -1.62 -7.06 -6.03
C ALA A 17 -1.40 -8.55 -5.72
N LEU A 18 -0.69 -9.29 -6.57
CA LEU A 18 -0.41 -10.72 -6.33
C LEU A 18 0.52 -10.91 -5.12
N VAL A 19 1.57 -10.08 -5.01
CA VAL A 19 2.53 -10.14 -3.92
C VAL A 19 1.92 -9.57 -2.63
N ALA A 20 1.13 -8.50 -2.74
CA ALA A 20 0.46 -7.88 -1.59
C ALA A 20 -0.55 -8.80 -0.86
N ARG A 21 -1.00 -9.88 -1.51
CA ARG A 21 -1.88 -10.90 -0.90
C ARG A 21 -1.12 -11.99 -0.14
N GLN A 22 0.21 -11.95 -0.11
CA GLN A 22 1.03 -12.97 0.55
C GLN A 22 1.47 -12.46 1.93
N SER A 23 0.73 -12.81 2.99
CA SER A 23 1.06 -12.35 4.36
C SER A 23 2.50 -12.62 4.72
N LYS A 24 3.03 -13.80 4.39
CA LYS A 24 4.43 -14.17 4.69
C LYS A 24 5.43 -13.18 4.11
N VAL A 25 5.24 -12.76 2.85
CA VAL A 25 6.11 -11.75 2.22
C VAL A 25 5.97 -10.41 2.93
N LEU A 26 4.75 -10.02 3.30
CA LEU A 26 4.55 -8.78 4.07
C LEU A 26 5.20 -8.84 5.46
N ASP A 27 5.15 -10.00 6.12
CA ASP A 27 5.75 -10.24 7.43
C ASP A 27 7.30 -10.20 7.34
N GLU A 28 7.89 -10.81 6.30
CA GLU A 28 9.34 -10.79 6.03
C GLU A 28 9.90 -9.37 5.85
N PHE A 29 9.14 -8.51 5.18
CA PHE A 29 9.52 -7.11 5.00
C PHE A 29 9.16 -6.23 6.21
N GLY A 30 8.42 -6.75 7.19
CA GLY A 30 7.94 -6.02 8.35
C GLY A 30 6.87 -4.97 8.01
N ILE A 31 6.07 -5.22 6.97
CA ILE A 31 4.99 -4.31 6.53
C ILE A 31 3.91 -4.27 7.61
N THR A 32 3.60 -3.07 8.09
CA THR A 32 2.56 -2.81 9.11
C THR A 32 1.37 -2.04 8.55
N HIS A 33 1.57 -1.29 7.46
CA HIS A 33 0.57 -0.43 6.84
C HIS A 33 0.47 -0.73 5.34
N VAL A 34 -0.74 -0.72 4.78
CA VAL A 34 -0.98 -1.02 3.36
C VAL A 34 -1.92 0.01 2.75
N ILE A 35 -1.46 0.67 1.68
CA ILE A 35 -2.31 1.42 0.76
C ILE A 35 -2.68 0.50 -0.39
N SER A 36 -3.99 0.26 -0.55
CA SER A 36 -4.54 -0.60 -1.59
C SER A 36 -5.35 0.21 -2.59
N ILE A 37 -4.87 0.30 -3.83
CA ILE A 37 -5.52 1.06 -4.90
C ILE A 37 -6.30 0.09 -5.78
N GLN A 38 -7.58 -0.11 -5.48
CA GLN A 38 -8.42 -1.06 -6.21
C GLN A 38 -9.91 -0.69 -6.11
N ALA A 39 -10.66 -0.97 -7.18
CA ALA A 39 -12.10 -0.68 -7.23
C ALA A 39 -12.94 -1.42 -6.17
N LYS A 40 -12.45 -2.56 -5.66
CA LYS A 40 -13.10 -3.32 -4.58
C LYS A 40 -12.13 -3.46 -3.41
N PRO A 41 -12.36 -2.77 -2.28
CA PRO A 41 -11.49 -2.85 -1.13
C PRO A 41 -11.48 -4.27 -0.55
N ILE A 42 -10.29 -4.84 -0.38
CA ILE A 42 -10.08 -6.10 0.34
C ILE A 42 -9.06 -5.83 1.44
N ASN A 43 -9.44 -6.07 2.69
CA ASN A 43 -8.55 -6.11 3.84
C ASN A 43 -8.40 -7.58 4.29
N PRO A 44 -7.33 -8.28 3.86
CA PRO A 44 -7.17 -9.70 4.16
C PRO A 44 -6.52 -9.97 5.53
N PHE A 45 -5.83 -9.00 6.16
CA PHE A 45 -4.97 -9.27 7.33
C PHE A 45 -5.24 -8.31 8.48
N ALA A 46 -5.88 -8.81 9.55
CA ALA A 46 -6.37 -7.99 10.66
C ALA A 46 -5.27 -7.27 11.47
N HIS A 47 -4.02 -7.73 11.45
CA HIS A 47 -2.91 -7.11 12.19
C HIS A 47 -2.21 -5.96 11.45
N ARG A 48 -2.73 -5.56 10.29
CA ARG A 48 -2.20 -4.45 9.49
C ARG A 48 -3.24 -3.35 9.36
N GLU A 49 -2.77 -2.12 9.29
CA GLU A 49 -3.61 -0.97 9.00
C GLU A 49 -3.74 -0.80 7.49
N TYR A 50 -4.96 -0.56 7.02
CA TYR A 50 -5.26 -0.42 5.59
C TYR A 50 -5.86 0.94 5.28
N LEU A 51 -5.28 1.61 4.28
CA LEU A 51 -5.93 2.69 3.55
C LEU A 51 -6.40 2.16 2.20
N LEU A 52 -7.70 2.25 1.96
CA LEU A 52 -8.33 1.71 0.75
C LEU A 52 -8.69 2.86 -0.19
N ILE A 53 -8.07 2.88 -1.36
CA ILE A 53 -8.30 3.90 -2.38
C ILE A 53 -9.13 3.30 -3.52
N PRO A 54 -10.43 3.62 -3.62
CA PRO A 54 -11.30 3.09 -4.66
C PRO A 54 -11.06 3.83 -5.98
N ALA A 55 -10.01 3.42 -6.70
CA ALA A 55 -9.64 3.98 -7.99
C ALA A 55 -9.59 2.90 -9.08
N LYS A 56 -9.88 3.31 -10.31
CA LYS A 56 -9.75 2.48 -11.52
C LYS A 56 -8.48 2.84 -12.27
N ASP A 57 -7.90 1.85 -12.93
CA ASP A 57 -6.83 2.07 -13.91
C ASP A 57 -7.46 2.62 -15.22
N HIS A 58 -7.73 3.92 -15.24
CA HIS A 58 -8.34 4.61 -16.37
C HIS A 58 -7.89 6.07 -16.42
N VAL A 59 -7.72 6.62 -17.62
CA VAL A 59 -7.22 7.99 -17.84
C VAL A 59 -8.09 9.09 -17.21
N SER A 60 -9.37 8.81 -16.99
CA SER A 60 -10.30 9.74 -16.34
C SER A 60 -10.27 9.67 -14.81
N GLN A 61 -9.50 8.76 -14.23
CA GLN A 61 -9.37 8.64 -12.79
C GLN A 61 -8.48 9.76 -12.27
N ASP A 62 -9.05 10.69 -11.52
CA ASP A 62 -8.25 11.64 -10.74
C ASP A 62 -7.66 10.92 -9.52
N LEU A 63 -6.33 10.76 -9.50
CA LEU A 63 -5.60 10.22 -8.37
C LEU A 63 -5.07 11.30 -7.42
N LEU A 64 -4.97 12.56 -7.88
CA LEU A 64 -4.45 13.66 -7.09
C LEU A 64 -5.37 13.99 -5.90
N GLN A 65 -6.68 13.76 -6.05
CA GLN A 65 -7.64 13.87 -4.95
C GLN A 65 -7.28 12.99 -3.73
N PHE A 66 -6.51 11.92 -3.92
CA PHE A 66 -6.09 11.01 -2.85
C PHE A 66 -4.69 11.35 -2.28
N ALA A 67 -3.97 12.31 -2.87
CA ALA A 67 -2.57 12.58 -2.52
C ALA A 67 -2.41 12.98 -1.04
N GLY A 68 -3.29 13.83 -0.51
CA GLY A 68 -3.25 14.27 0.89
C GLY A 68 -3.38 13.12 1.88
N GLN A 69 -4.46 12.31 1.76
CA GLN A 69 -4.69 11.18 2.67
C GLN A 69 -3.61 10.10 2.56
N CYS A 70 -3.09 9.83 1.35
CA CYS A 70 -1.99 8.88 1.16
C CYS A 70 -0.72 9.40 1.84
N ASN A 71 -0.41 10.70 1.68
CA ASN A 71 0.75 11.32 2.31
C ASN A 71 0.66 11.25 3.84
N ASP A 72 -0.49 11.60 4.41
CA ASP A 72 -0.69 11.59 5.87
C ASP A 72 -0.57 10.16 6.44
N PHE A 73 -1.14 9.17 5.74
CA PHE A 73 -1.04 7.76 6.12
C PHE A 73 0.41 7.27 6.06
N ILE A 74 1.14 7.58 4.98
CA ILE A 74 2.57 7.22 4.86
C ILE A 74 3.39 7.90 5.95
N HIS A 75 3.16 9.19 6.18
CA HIS A 75 3.92 9.98 7.12
C HIS A 75 3.71 9.51 8.56
N SER A 76 2.44 9.35 8.97
CA SER A 76 2.08 8.85 10.30
C SER A 76 2.67 7.46 10.56
N ALA A 77 2.56 6.54 9.61
CA ALA A 77 3.14 5.21 9.73
C ALA A 77 4.66 5.27 9.97
N ARG A 78 5.38 6.08 9.19
CA ARG A 78 6.84 6.20 9.29
C ARG A 78 7.30 6.88 10.59
N LEU A 79 6.57 7.88 11.08
CA LEU A 79 6.87 8.49 12.39
C LEU A 79 6.75 7.47 13.53
N ASN A 80 5.86 6.50 13.40
CA ASN A 80 5.67 5.41 14.36
C ASN A 80 6.52 4.17 14.04
N GLN A 81 7.61 4.32 13.27
CA GLN A 81 8.53 3.24 12.88
C GLN A 81 7.88 2.11 12.07
N GLY A 82 6.69 2.35 11.52
CA GLY A 82 6.00 1.44 10.62
C GLY A 82 6.58 1.44 9.21
N LYS A 83 6.26 0.38 8.47
CA LYS A 83 6.62 0.23 7.05
C LYS A 83 5.36 0.14 6.21
N VAL A 84 5.33 0.89 5.12
CA VAL A 84 4.16 1.08 4.27
C VAL A 84 4.36 0.35 2.96
N LEU A 85 3.38 -0.45 2.58
CA LEU A 85 3.26 -1.01 1.24
C LEU A 85 2.21 -0.24 0.44
N ILE A 86 2.53 0.09 -0.81
CA ILE A 86 1.58 0.61 -1.80
C ILE A 86 1.46 -0.44 -2.92
N HIS A 87 0.23 -0.82 -3.26
CA HIS A 87 -0.01 -1.74 -4.37
C HIS A 87 -1.26 -1.36 -5.17
N TRP A 88 -1.30 -1.85 -6.41
CA TRP A 88 -2.45 -1.81 -7.33
C TRP A 88 -2.80 -3.22 -7.82
#